data_AF-A0A2K8T742-F1
#
_entry.id   AF-A0A2K8T742-F1
#
_cell.length_a   1.000
_cell.length_b   1.000
_cell.length_c   1.000
_cell.angle_alpha   90.00
_cell.angle_beta   90.00
_cell.angle_gamma   90.00
#
_symmetry.space_group_name_H-M   'P 1'
#
loop_
_entity.id
_entity.type
_entity.pdbx_description
1 polymer ?
#
loop_
_entity_poly.entity_id
_entity_poly.type
_entity_poly.pdbx_seq_one_letter_code
_entity_poly.pdbx_strand_id
1 'polypeptide(L)'
;MITLTLDGNFFSIDSNQGGSQGVPKAAQSFPNNRFTDGQGVWKCSQSGEFIATAFNFNFPAPQSTGPVTTGRADYRATFNPVSQTVEGTFEIRTFNLSANPLDNNVPVGEGEPFRFTFTGERVTVRN
;
A
#
# COMPACT_ATOMS: atom_id res chain seq x y z
N MET A 1 -4.69 -8.02 -0.45
CA MET A 1 -6.15 -7.83 -0.62
C MET A 1 -6.46 -6.34 -0.62
N ILE A 2 -7.28 -5.85 -1.54
CA ILE A 2 -7.72 -4.45 -1.58
C ILE A 2 -9.24 -4.42 -1.44
N THR A 3 -9.75 -3.59 -0.54
CA THR A 3 -11.19 -3.37 -0.31
C THR A 3 -11.53 -1.91 -0.54
N LEU A 4 -12.46 -1.66 -1.45
CA LEU A 4 -13.02 -0.36 -1.76
C LEU A 4 -14.46 -0.31 -1.27
N THR A 5 -14.76 0.58 -0.34
CA THR A 5 -16.11 0.72 0.24
C THR A 5 -16.87 1.87 -0.41
N LEU A 6 -18.20 1.80 -0.41
CA LEU A 6 -19.06 2.81 -1.05
C LEU A 6 -18.98 4.19 -0.39
N ASP A 7 -18.62 4.25 0.89
CA ASP A 7 -18.44 5.50 1.66
C ASP A 7 -17.03 6.10 1.52
N GLY A 8 -16.20 5.54 0.65
CA GLY A 8 -14.89 6.08 0.30
C GLY A 8 -13.75 5.58 1.18
N ASN A 9 -13.98 4.64 2.10
CA ASN A 9 -12.88 4.00 2.86
C ASN A 9 -12.12 2.97 2.00
N PHE A 10 -10.81 2.96 2.19
CA PHE A 10 -9.88 2.05 1.55
C PHE A 10 -9.17 1.19 2.60
N PHE A 11 -9.15 -0.12 2.37
CA PHE A 11 -8.38 -1.05 3.20
C PHE A 11 -7.48 -1.89 2.29
N SER A 12 -6.18 -1.87 2.55
CA SER A 12 -5.22 -2.77 1.94
C SER A 12 -4.67 -3.72 2.99
N ILE A 13 -4.62 -5.00 2.68
CA ILE A 13 -3.81 -5.96 3.40
C ILE A 13 -2.70 -6.36 2.45
N ASP A 14 -1.48 -5.94 2.76
CA ASP A 14 -0.29 -6.35 2.04
C ASP A 14 0.49 -7.37 2.88
N SER A 15 0.95 -8.43 2.22
CA SER A 15 1.70 -9.51 2.85
C SER A 15 2.78 -9.96 1.91
N ASN A 16 4.02 -9.77 2.32
CA ASN A 16 5.19 -10.36 1.69
C ASN A 16 5.53 -11.74 2.26
N GLN A 17 4.56 -12.44 2.87
CA GLN A 17 4.70 -13.85 3.25
C GLN A 17 5.03 -14.78 2.06
N GLY A 18 4.89 -14.30 0.82
CA GLY A 18 5.39 -14.98 -0.40
C GLY A 18 6.93 -14.99 -0.55
N GLY A 19 7.67 -14.35 0.35
CA GLY A 19 9.12 -14.23 0.30
C GLY A 19 9.62 -12.96 -0.40
N SER A 20 10.92 -12.90 -0.70
CA SER A 20 11.57 -11.73 -1.30
C SER A 20 11.50 -11.69 -2.83
N GLN A 21 10.94 -12.73 -3.47
CA GLN A 21 10.83 -12.77 -4.93
C GLN A 21 9.82 -11.72 -5.43
N GLY A 22 10.23 -10.87 -6.37
CA GLY A 22 9.42 -9.75 -6.87
C GLY A 22 9.38 -8.52 -5.96
N VAL A 23 9.93 -8.60 -4.74
CA VAL A 23 10.06 -7.45 -3.84
C VAL A 23 11.39 -6.74 -4.12
N PRO A 24 11.40 -5.43 -4.43
CA PRO A 24 12.64 -4.67 -4.62
C PRO A 24 13.57 -4.84 -3.41
N LYS A 25 14.89 -4.99 -3.64
CA LYS A 25 15.87 -5.25 -2.56
C LYS A 25 15.74 -4.29 -1.38
N ALA A 26 15.50 -3.01 -1.66
CA ALA A 26 15.34 -1.99 -0.64
C ALA A 26 14.04 -2.15 0.19
N ALA A 27 13.01 -2.83 -0.34
CA ALA A 27 11.77 -3.17 0.37
C ALA A 27 11.81 -4.54 1.07
N GLN A 28 12.86 -5.35 0.83
CA GLN A 28 13.00 -6.66 1.50
C GLN A 28 13.39 -6.52 2.98
N SER A 29 14.11 -5.45 3.31
CA SER A 29 14.49 -5.08 4.68
C SER A 29 13.44 -4.25 5.40
N PHE A 30 12.32 -3.95 4.73
CA PHE A 30 11.26 -3.14 5.33
C PHE A 30 10.76 -3.85 6.59
N PRO A 31 10.76 -3.18 7.75
CA PRO A 31 10.70 -3.84 9.07
C PRO A 31 9.41 -4.61 9.36
N ASN A 32 8.43 -4.58 8.44
CA ASN A 32 7.10 -5.13 8.62
C ASN A 32 6.77 -6.27 7.63
N ASN A 33 7.74 -7.15 7.39
CA ASN A 33 7.67 -8.29 6.46
C ASN A 33 6.73 -9.43 6.90
N ARG A 34 5.59 -9.14 7.56
CA ARG A 34 4.72 -10.20 8.10
C ARG A 34 3.23 -10.05 7.91
N PHE A 35 2.71 -8.85 7.67
CA PHE A 35 1.33 -8.50 7.26
C PHE A 35 1.17 -7.03 7.66
N THR A 36 0.90 -6.13 6.71
CA THR A 36 0.55 -4.76 7.04
C THR A 36 -0.85 -4.46 6.54
N ASP A 37 -1.70 -3.98 7.43
CA ASP A 37 -2.95 -3.34 7.09
C ASP A 37 -2.73 -1.84 6.87
N GLY A 38 -3.11 -1.38 5.68
CA GLY A 38 -3.24 0.02 5.35
C GLY A 38 -4.70 0.43 5.41
N GLN A 39 -5.00 1.55 6.06
CA GLN A 39 -6.33 2.16 6.03
C GLN A 39 -6.24 3.58 5.48
N GLY A 40 -7.22 3.96 4.68
CA GLY A 40 -7.33 5.33 4.21
C GLY A 40 -8.56 5.56 3.37
N VAL A 41 -8.41 6.33 2.29
CA VAL A 41 -9.52 6.79 1.47
C VAL A 41 -9.27 6.54 -0.01
N TRP A 42 -10.34 6.36 -0.77
CA TRP A 42 -10.28 6.21 -2.22
C TRP A 42 -11.36 7.02 -2.93
N LYS A 43 -11.14 7.21 -4.23
CA LYS A 43 -12.13 7.74 -5.17
C LYS A 43 -11.98 7.06 -6.53
N CYS A 44 -13.06 7.10 -7.31
CA CYS A 44 -13.00 6.80 -8.74
C CYS A 44 -12.84 8.11 -9.53
N SER A 45 -11.90 8.16 -10.45
CA SER A 45 -11.75 9.27 -11.38
C SER A 45 -12.86 9.25 -12.44
N GLN A 46 -13.02 10.35 -13.18
CA GLN A 46 -13.96 10.40 -14.30
C GLN A 46 -13.62 9.39 -15.42
N SER A 47 -12.36 8.94 -15.50
CA SER A 47 -11.90 7.95 -16.47
C SER A 47 -12.05 6.50 -15.99
N GLY A 48 -12.66 6.28 -14.82
CA GLY A 48 -12.82 4.93 -14.24
C GLY A 48 -11.57 4.38 -13.54
N GLU A 49 -10.56 5.21 -13.32
CA GLU A 49 -9.37 4.85 -12.53
C GLU A 49 -9.70 4.97 -11.04
N PHE A 50 -9.41 3.95 -10.24
CA PHE A 50 -9.42 4.09 -8.80
C PHE A 50 -8.11 4.76 -8.35
N ILE A 51 -8.23 5.72 -7.44
CA ILE A 51 -7.10 6.40 -6.80
C ILE A 51 -7.31 6.29 -5.30
N ALA A 52 -6.32 5.80 -4.56
CA ALA A 52 -6.40 5.66 -3.12
C ALA A 52 -5.11 6.07 -2.42
N THR A 53 -5.24 6.56 -1.19
CA THR A 53 -4.12 6.78 -0.27
C THR A 53 -4.43 6.07 1.02
N ALA A 54 -3.48 5.26 1.50
CA ALA A 54 -3.57 4.52 2.75
C ALA A 54 -2.38 4.84 3.65
N PHE A 55 -2.60 4.75 4.96
CA PHE A 55 -1.55 4.79 5.95
C PHE A 55 -1.43 3.46 6.67
N ASN A 56 -0.19 3.09 6.97
CA ASN A 56 0.14 2.00 7.88
C ASN A 56 1.23 2.45 8.86
N PHE A 57 1.33 1.75 9.98
CA PHE A 57 2.40 1.96 10.95
C PHE A 57 3.38 0.79 10.88
N ASN A 58 4.66 1.13 10.81
CA ASN A 58 5.74 0.15 10.80
C ASN A 58 6.31 0.06 12.21
N PHE A 59 5.92 -1.00 12.91
CA PHE A 59 6.46 -1.32 14.23
C PHE A 59 7.60 -2.32 14.05
N PRO A 60 8.85 -1.96 14.41
CA PRO A 60 9.93 -2.91 14.38
C PRO A 60 9.72 -3.97 15.48
N ALA A 61 10.41 -5.11 15.37
CA ALA A 61 10.36 -6.15 16.40
C ALA A 61 10.65 -5.55 17.78
N PRO A 62 10.03 -6.05 18.88
CA PRO A 62 10.18 -5.46 20.20
C PRO A 62 11.63 -5.31 20.68
N GLN A 63 12.55 -6.12 20.16
CA GLN A 63 13.98 -6.11 20.49
C GLN A 63 14.83 -5.23 19.55
N SER A 64 14.23 -4.63 18.52
CA SER A 64 14.90 -3.78 17.55
C SER A 64 15.10 -2.37 18.10
N THR A 65 16.26 -1.76 17.81
CA THR A 65 16.52 -0.34 18.06
C THR A 65 16.10 0.55 16.88
N GLY A 66 15.48 -0.03 15.85
CA GLY A 66 14.98 0.73 14.70
C GLY A 66 13.85 1.68 15.09
N PRO A 67 13.67 2.80 14.36
CA PRO A 67 12.57 3.72 14.63
C PRO A 67 11.21 3.11 14.22
N VAL A 68 10.15 3.52 14.91
CA VAL A 68 8.78 3.37 14.41
C VAL A 68 8.58 4.39 13.29
N THR A 69 8.07 3.94 12.15
CA THR A 69 7.80 4.82 10.99
C THR A 69 6.33 4.73 10.60
N THR A 70 5.85 5.74 9.88
CA THR A 70 4.56 5.69 9.19
C THR A 70 4.83 5.44 7.72
N GLY A 71 4.10 4.52 7.10
CA GLY A 71 4.09 4.36 5.66
C GLY A 71 2.85 5.01 5.06
N ARG A 72 3.04 5.75 3.97
CA ARG A 72 1.97 6.20 3.07
C ARG A 72 2.04 5.36 1.80
N ALA A 73 0.94 4.72 1.45
CA ALA A 73 0.80 3.98 0.22
C ALA A 73 -0.20 4.70 -0.70
N ASP A 74 0.28 5.14 -1.86
CA ASP A 74 -0.53 5.79 -2.89
C ASP A 74 -0.80 4.78 -4.02
N TYR A 75 -2.07 4.40 -4.24
CA TYR A 75 -2.50 3.41 -5.21
C TYR A 75 -3.21 4.05 -6.40
N ARG A 76 -2.99 3.46 -7.58
CA ARG A 76 -3.72 3.76 -8.82
C ARG A 76 -3.98 2.48 -9.59
N ALA A 77 -5.22 2.22 -9.99
CA ALA A 77 -5.51 1.08 -10.86
C ALA A 77 -6.80 1.24 -11.66
N THR A 78 -6.95 0.38 -12.65
CA THR A 78 -8.15 0.32 -13.50
C THR A 78 -8.77 -1.07 -13.43
N PHE A 79 -10.10 -1.13 -13.34
CA PHE A 79 -10.86 -2.38 -13.38
C PHE A 79 -11.36 -2.65 -14.80
N ASN A 80 -11.07 -3.84 -15.32
CA ASN A 80 -11.63 -4.32 -16.57
C ASN A 80 -12.91 -5.14 -16.29
N PRO A 81 -14.10 -4.64 -16.66
CA PRO A 81 -15.36 -5.32 -16.38
C PRO A 81 -15.56 -6.59 -17.23
N VAL A 82 -14.87 -6.72 -18.37
CA VAL A 82 -15.00 -7.89 -19.25
C VAL A 82 -14.26 -9.07 -18.64
N SER A 83 -13.00 -8.86 -18.25
CA SER A 83 -12.17 -9.92 -17.63
C SER A 83 -12.36 -10.06 -16.12
N GLN A 84 -13.07 -9.12 -15.47
CA GLN A 84 -13.19 -9.02 -14.01
C GLN A 84 -11.82 -8.93 -13.30
N THR A 85 -10.85 -8.31 -13.98
CA THR A 85 -9.48 -8.12 -13.47
C THR A 85 -9.20 -6.66 -13.13
N VAL A 86 -8.23 -6.44 -12.25
CA VAL A 86 -7.67 -5.13 -11.94
C VAL A 86 -6.17 -5.14 -12.24
N GLU A 87 -5.66 -4.04 -12.77
CA GLU A 87 -4.23 -3.80 -12.95
C GLU A 87 -3.89 -2.41 -12.48
N GLY A 88 -2.79 -2.27 -11.73
CA GLY A 88 -2.38 -1.00 -11.17
C GLY A 88 -0.97 -0.94 -10.65
N THR A 89 -0.72 0.16 -9.99
CA THR A 89 0.54 0.47 -9.32
C THR A 89 0.27 0.98 -7.91
N PHE A 90 1.24 0.81 -7.04
CA PHE A 90 1.27 1.56 -5.79
C PHE A 90 2.69 1.98 -5.44
N GLU A 91 2.76 3.07 -4.71
CA GLU A 91 4.00 3.65 -4.22
C GLU A 91 3.96 3.76 -2.70
N ILE A 92 4.98 3.24 -2.02
CA ILE A 92 5.14 3.37 -0.57
C ILE A 92 6.23 4.40 -0.27
N ARG A 93 5.91 5.36 0.59
CA ARG A 93 6.86 6.28 1.21
C ARG A 93 6.86 6.08 2.73
N THR A 94 8.02 6.08 3.34
CA THR A 94 8.18 6.08 4.80
C THR A 94 8.44 7.46 5.34
N PHE A 95 7.97 7.69 6.56
CA PHE A 95 8.16 8.94 7.28
C PHE A 95 8.46 8.63 8.74
N ASN A 96 9.23 9.51 9.39
CA ASN A 96 9.32 9.49 10.84
C ASN A 96 7.92 9.61 11.45
N LEU A 97 7.67 8.93 12.57
CA LEU A 97 6.35 8.91 13.22
C LEU A 97 5.81 10.31 13.55
N SER A 98 6.69 11.28 13.83
CA SER A 98 6.33 12.67 14.13
C SER A 98 6.14 13.56 12.90
N ALA A 99 6.46 13.07 11.70
CA ALA A 99 6.31 13.84 10.47
C ALA A 99 4.88 13.75 9.93
N ASN A 100 4.46 14.76 9.17
CA ASN A 100 3.18 14.73 8.48
C ASN A 100 3.32 14.01 7.12
N PRO A 101 2.79 12.79 6.96
CA PRO A 101 2.92 12.05 5.72
C PRO A 101 2.08 12.64 4.57
N LEU A 102 1.20 13.62 4.82
CA LEU A 102 0.45 14.32 3.78
C LEU A 102 1.18 15.55 3.22
N ASP A 103 2.26 15.99 3.86
CA ASP A 103 3.07 17.10 3.37
C ASP A 103 4.09 16.60 2.34
N ASN A 104 3.98 17.08 1.10
CA ASN A 104 4.86 16.69 0.00
C ASN A 104 6.28 17.26 0.12
N ASN A 105 6.53 18.16 1.07
CA ASN A 105 7.85 18.73 1.30
C ASN A 105 8.67 17.92 2.33
N VAL A 106 8.05 16.95 3.01
CA VAL A 106 8.73 16.12 4.00
C VAL A 106 9.60 15.09 3.27
N PRO A 107 10.91 15.02 3.58
CA PRO A 107 11.78 13.99 3.02
C PRO A 107 11.31 12.59 3.38
N VAL A 108 11.41 11.66 2.43
CA VAL A 108 11.13 10.24 2.66
C VAL A 108 12.21 9.67 3.59
N GLY A 109 11.78 8.98 4.65
CA GLY A 109 12.63 8.56 5.76
C GLY A 109 13.64 7.46 5.39
N GLU A 110 13.24 6.48 4.60
CA GLU A 110 14.11 5.34 4.20
C GLU A 110 14.64 5.45 2.75
N GLY A 111 14.86 6.68 2.25
CA GLY A 111 15.39 6.91 0.89
C GLY A 111 14.31 7.02 -0.18
N GLU A 112 14.54 6.43 -1.36
CA GLU A 112 13.61 6.55 -2.50
C GLU A 112 12.28 5.81 -2.25
N PRO A 113 11.14 6.32 -2.75
CA PRO A 113 9.86 5.62 -2.69
C PRO A 113 9.91 4.23 -3.34
N PHE A 114 9.25 3.26 -2.73
CA PHE A 114 9.10 1.91 -3.31
C PHE A 114 7.93 1.89 -4.26
N ARG A 115 8.15 1.44 -5.50
CA ARG A 115 7.10 1.33 -6.51
C ARG A 115 6.86 -0.12 -6.89
N PHE A 116 5.59 -0.50 -6.99
CA PHE A 116 5.15 -1.84 -7.32
C PHE A 116 4.07 -1.78 -8.38
N THR A 117 4.03 -2.81 -9.23
CA THR A 117 2.89 -3.10 -10.10
C THR A 117 2.13 -4.30 -9.53
N PHE A 118 0.83 -4.34 -9.75
CA PHE A 118 0.02 -5.48 -9.35
C PHE A 118 -1.09 -5.75 -10.36
N THR A 119 -1.46 -7.03 -10.43
CA THR A 119 -2.71 -7.48 -11.03
C THR A 119 -3.54 -8.17 -9.95
N GLY A 120 -4.85 -8.24 -10.17
CA GLY A 120 -5.75 -8.92 -9.26
C GLY A 120 -7.05 -9.28 -9.93
N GLU A 121 -7.86 -10.05 -9.20
CA GLU A 121 -9.16 -10.51 -9.64
C GLU A 121 -10.21 -10.21 -8.57
N ARG A 122 -11.45 -10.03 -8.99
CA ARG A 122 -12.56 -9.84 -8.05
C ARG A 122 -12.82 -11.14 -7.29
N VAL A 123 -12.71 -11.08 -5.96
CA VAL A 123 -13.15 -12.18 -5.10
C VAL A 123 -14.68 -12.19 -5.03
N THR A 124 -15.28 -13.34 -5.31
CA THR A 124 -16.73 -13.57 -5.24
C THR A 124 -17.04 -14.78 -4.35
N VAL A 125 -18.22 -14.78 -3.74
CA VAL A 125 -18.75 -15.98 -3.10
C VAL A 125 -19.13 -16.97 -4.20
N ARG A 126 -18.67 -18.20 -4.10
CA ARG A 126 -19.15 -19.30 -4.96
C ARG A 126 -20.46 -19.83 -4.38
N ASN A 127 -21.45 -20.01 -5.25
CA ASN A 127 -22.69 -20.71 -4.90
C ASN A 127 -22.44 -22.18 -4.62
#